data_AF-A0A7C8ZAP4-F1
#
_entry.id   AF-A0A7C8ZAP4-F1
#
_cell.length_a   1.000
_cell.length_b   1.000
_cell.length_c   1.000
_cell.angle_alpha   90.00
_cell.angle_beta   90.00
_cell.angle_gamma   90.00
#
_symmetry.space_group_name_H-M   'P 1'
#
loop_
_entity.id
_entity.type
_entity.pdbx_description
1 polymer ?
#
loop_
_entity_poly.entity_id
_entity_poly.type
_entity_poly.pdbx_seq_one_letter_code
_entity_poly.pdbx_strand_id
1 'polypeptide(L)'
;MVADMGCSSGPNALLVISNIIDVIHNTCRSLNRSTPELGVFLNDLPGNDFNTLFNSLPSFYRRMEREKGCFVAGTPGSFYGRLFPAQFLHFVHASYSVHWLSQEPEGLTSEKGAALNKKNIYIAKTSPPEVSKAYYSQFKRDFTLFLRSR
;
A
#
# COMPACT_ATOMS: atom_id res chain seq x y z
N MET A 1 1.11 -12.46 10.31
CA MET A 1 1.73 -11.24 9.77
C MET A 1 0.74 -10.49 8.91
N VAL A 2 0.61 -9.19 9.14
CA VAL A 2 -0.24 -8.25 8.41
C VAL A 2 0.63 -7.20 7.74
N ALA A 3 0.31 -6.78 6.52
CA ALA A 3 0.97 -5.66 5.88
C ALA A 3 -0.01 -4.62 5.34
N ASP A 4 0.32 -3.35 5.50
CA ASP A 4 -0.35 -2.21 4.86
C ASP A 4 0.56 -1.66 3.74
N MET A 5 0.08 -1.71 2.50
CA MET A 5 0.84 -1.39 1.29
C MET A 5 0.47 0.01 0.78
N GLY A 6 1.39 0.96 0.91
CA GLY A 6 1.16 2.38 0.69
C GLY A 6 0.55 3.05 1.92
N CYS A 7 1.21 2.90 3.07
CA CYS A 7 0.72 3.36 4.37
C CYS A 7 0.80 4.89 4.54
N SER A 8 1.62 5.58 3.75
CA SER A 8 1.98 6.98 3.93
C SER A 8 2.57 7.24 5.34
N SER A 9 2.47 8.47 5.84
CA SER A 9 2.99 8.90 7.15
C SER A 9 1.89 9.36 8.12
N GLY A 10 0.64 9.38 7.65
CA GLY A 10 -0.49 9.92 8.40
C GLY A 10 -1.03 8.95 9.47
N PRO A 11 -1.93 9.44 10.35
CA PRO A 11 -2.54 8.61 11.40
C PRO A 11 -3.43 7.49 10.84
N ASN A 12 -3.83 7.58 9.56
CA ASN A 12 -4.72 6.63 8.90
C ASN A 12 -4.14 5.21 8.87
N ALA A 13 -2.82 5.06 8.65
CA ALA A 13 -2.17 3.75 8.65
C ALA A 13 -2.41 3.03 9.98
N LEU A 14 -2.08 3.69 11.09
CA LEU A 14 -2.24 3.10 12.43
C LEU A 14 -3.72 2.91 12.83
N LEU A 15 -4.62 3.75 12.34
CA LEU A 15 -6.06 3.57 12.54
C LEU A 15 -6.56 2.28 11.88
N VAL A 16 -6.20 2.05 10.62
CA VAL A 16 -6.56 0.82 9.90
C VAL A 16 -5.96 -0.40 10.59
N ILE A 17 -4.70 -0.33 11.01
CA ILE A 17 -4.07 -1.40 11.77
C ILE A 17 -4.80 -1.68 13.08
N SER A 18 -5.20 -0.64 13.83
CA SER A 18 -6.01 -0.82 15.05
C SER A 18 -7.29 -1.59 14.75
N ASN A 19 -8.01 -1.21 13.70
CA ASN A 19 -9.26 -1.88 13.31
C ASN A 19 -9.03 -3.36 12.93
N ILE A 20 -7.97 -3.66 12.19
CA ILE A 20 -7.62 -5.04 11.83
C ILE A 20 -7.33 -5.87 13.08
N ILE A 21 -6.53 -5.32 14.00
CA ILE A 21 -6.17 -5.99 15.25
C ILE A 21 -7.43 -6.22 16.10
N ASP A 22 -8.30 -5.24 16.23
CA ASP A 22 -9.54 -5.34 17.00
C ASP A 22 -10.46 -6.44 16.43
N VAL A 23 -10.60 -6.51 15.11
CA VAL A 23 -11.38 -7.56 14.45
C VAL A 23 -10.78 -8.94 14.71
N ILE A 24 -9.46 -9.11 14.58
CA ILE A 24 -8.77 -10.38 14.85
C ILE A 24 -8.97 -10.78 16.31
N HIS A 25 -8.71 -9.86 17.24
CA HIS A 25 -8.84 -10.10 18.68
C HIS A 25 -10.27 -10.50 19.07
N ASN A 26 -11.27 -9.76 18.60
CA ASN A 26 -12.67 -10.04 18.89
C ASN A 26 -13.11 -11.39 18.30
N THR A 27 -12.60 -11.74 17.13
CA THR A 27 -12.86 -13.05 16.49
C THR A 27 -12.20 -14.19 17.26
N CYS A 28 -10.96 -14.02 17.73
CA CYS A 28 -10.30 -15.02 18.57
C CYS A 28 -11.08 -15.24 19.87
N ARG A 29 -11.50 -14.16 20.53
CA ARG A 29 -12.30 -14.21 21.76
C ARG A 29 -13.64 -14.90 21.55
N SER A 30 -14.37 -14.60 20.47
CA SER A 30 -15.66 -15.23 20.19
C SER A 30 -15.54 -16.74 19.89
N LEU A 31 -14.38 -17.16 19.38
CA LEU A 31 -14.05 -18.56 19.13
C LEU A 31 -13.38 -19.27 20.33
N ASN A 32 -13.28 -18.62 21.49
CA ASN A 32 -12.54 -19.11 22.67
C ASN A 32 -11.09 -19.54 22.34
N ARG A 33 -10.41 -18.77 21.49
CA ARG A 33 -9.01 -18.97 21.11
C ARG A 33 -8.13 -17.89 21.73
N SER A 34 -6.88 -18.23 22.01
CA SER A 34 -5.87 -17.26 22.38
C SER A 34 -5.62 -16.28 21.23
N THR A 35 -5.51 -14.99 21.55
CA THR A 35 -5.10 -13.97 20.58
C THR A 35 -3.65 -14.23 20.14
N PRO A 36 -3.36 -14.31 18.83
CA PRO A 36 -2.00 -14.47 18.34
C PRO A 36 -1.20 -13.17 18.48
N GLU A 37 0.13 -13.29 18.54
CA GLU A 37 1.02 -12.14 18.37
C GLU A 37 1.00 -11.66 16.92
N LEU A 38 0.81 -10.36 16.72
CA LEU A 38 0.65 -9.76 15.39
C LEU A 38 1.89 -8.96 14.99
N GLY A 39 2.64 -9.47 14.01
CA GLY A 39 3.61 -8.65 13.29
C GLY A 39 2.91 -7.84 12.19
N VAL A 40 3.06 -6.51 12.26
CA VAL A 40 2.49 -5.53 11.34
C VAL A 40 3.60 -4.85 10.55
N PHE A 41 3.49 -4.84 9.23
CA PHE A 41 4.43 -4.18 8.34
C PHE A 41 3.77 -3.00 7.64
N LEU A 42 4.32 -1.82 7.86
CA LEU A 42 3.90 -0.58 7.20
C LEU A 42 4.84 -0.35 6.02
N ASN A 43 4.34 -0.58 4.82
CA ASN A 43 5.10 -0.40 3.59
C ASN A 43 4.74 0.93 2.91
N ASP A 44 5.76 1.62 2.46
CA ASP A 44 5.68 2.71 1.50
C ASP A 44 7.01 2.84 0.75
N LEU A 45 7.09 3.77 -0.20
CA LEU A 45 8.32 4.09 -0.93
C LEU A 45 9.44 4.54 0.03
N PRO A 46 10.73 4.35 -0.33
CA PRO A 46 11.85 4.80 0.49
C PRO A 46 11.85 6.29 0.84
N GLY A 47 11.19 7.13 0.01
CA GLY A 47 11.03 8.56 0.26
C GLY A 47 9.91 8.94 1.22
N ASN A 48 9.13 7.97 1.71
CA ASN A 48 8.08 8.22 2.70
C ASN A 48 8.67 8.64 4.05
N ASP A 49 7.96 9.49 4.79
CA ASP A 49 8.39 9.91 6.13
C ASP A 49 8.00 8.86 7.18
N PHE A 50 8.80 7.81 7.27
CA PHE A 50 8.67 6.79 8.32
C PHE A 50 8.98 7.34 9.72
N ASN A 51 9.72 8.45 9.85
CA ASN A 51 10.06 9.02 11.15
C ASN A 51 8.81 9.57 11.84
N THR A 52 7.98 10.31 11.11
CA THR A 52 6.69 10.79 11.62
C THR A 52 5.79 9.62 12.06
N LEU A 53 5.75 8.56 11.25
CA LEU A 53 4.99 7.35 11.58
C LEU A 53 5.51 6.68 12.86
N PHE A 54 6.82 6.46 12.97
CA PHE A 54 7.43 5.82 14.14
C PHE A 54 7.33 6.66 15.41
N ASN A 55 7.42 7.99 15.30
CA ASN A 55 7.21 8.91 16.42
C ASN A 55 5.78 8.82 16.99
N SER A 56 4.81 8.37 16.20
CA SER A 56 3.43 8.18 16.66
C SER A 56 3.18 6.83 17.36
N LEU A 57 4.06 5.84 17.19
CA LEU A 57 3.90 4.49 17.75
C LEU A 57 3.75 4.44 19.28
N PRO A 58 4.49 5.24 20.09
CA PRO A 58 4.28 5.25 21.55
C PRO A 58 2.86 5.65 21.96
N SER A 59 2.22 6.56 21.21
CA SER A 59 0.83 6.94 21.45
C SER A 59 -0.16 5.87 20.98
N PHE A 60 0.18 5.15 19.91
CA PHE A 60 -0.59 4.02 19.39
C PHE A 60 -0.58 2.85 20.38
N TYR A 61 0.59 2.42 20.86
CA TYR A 61 0.69 1.33 21.83
C TYR A 61 0.03 1.65 23.18
N ARG A 62 0.01 2.92 23.62
CA ARG A 62 -0.74 3.33 24.82
C ARG A 62 -2.26 3.22 24.66
N ARG A 63 -2.78 3.39 23.44
CA ARG A 63 -4.21 3.26 23.14
C ARG A 63 -4.63 1.80 22.95
N MET A 64 -3.69 0.96 22.53
CA MET A 64 -3.90 -0.47 22.42
C MET A 64 -3.98 -1.11 23.82
N GLU A 65 -4.91 -2.04 24.01
CA GLU A 65 -4.99 -2.83 25.24
C GLU A 65 -3.73 -3.69 25.40
N ARG A 66 -3.23 -3.84 26.64
CA ARG A 66 -2.01 -4.63 26.93
C ARG A 66 -2.10 -6.08 26.45
N GLU A 67 -3.30 -6.61 26.23
CA GLU A 67 -3.54 -7.98 25.78
C GLU A 67 -3.41 -8.15 24.24
N LYS A 68 -3.40 -7.05 23.48
CA LYS A 68 -3.27 -7.05 22.01
C LYS A 68 -1.79 -6.99 21.62
N GLY A 69 -1.11 -8.13 21.73
CA GLY A 69 0.29 -8.27 21.33
C GLY A 69 0.51 -7.90 19.85
N CYS A 70 1.14 -6.76 19.59
CA CYS A 70 1.38 -6.24 18.24
C CYS A 70 2.78 -5.62 18.13
N PHE A 71 3.47 -5.93 17.04
CA PHE A 71 4.82 -5.44 16.72
C PHE A 71 4.81 -4.79 15.36
N VAL A 72 5.05 -3.48 15.32
CA VAL A 72 5.07 -2.70 14.08
C VAL A 72 6.49 -2.57 13.55
N ALA A 73 6.66 -2.81 12.25
CA ALA A 73 7.88 -2.56 11.49
C ALA A 73 7.58 -1.76 10.23
N GLY A 74 8.54 -0.94 9.78
CA GLY A 74 8.48 -0.30 8.46
C GLY A 74 9.15 -1.15 7.40
N THR A 75 8.65 -1.10 6.17
CA THR A 75 9.23 -1.82 5.03
C THR A 75 9.36 -0.88 3.83
N PRO A 76 10.51 -0.22 3.64
CA PRO A 76 10.70 0.69 2.52
C PRO A 76 10.83 -0.07 1.20
N GLY A 77 10.09 0.36 0.18
CA GLY A 77 10.18 -0.20 -1.17
C GLY A 77 8.87 -0.11 -1.95
N SER A 78 8.95 -0.26 -3.28
CA SER A 78 7.76 -0.29 -4.13
C SER A 78 6.96 -1.58 -3.90
N PHE A 79 5.65 -1.44 -3.66
CA PHE A 79 4.77 -2.61 -3.55
C PHE A 79 4.53 -3.33 -4.88
N TYR A 80 4.93 -2.75 -6.01
CA TYR A 80 4.90 -3.45 -7.30
C TYR A 80 5.95 -4.57 -7.38
N GLY A 81 6.98 -4.51 -6.53
CA GLY A 81 7.97 -5.56 -6.36
C GLY A 81 7.67 -6.51 -5.19
N ARG A 82 8.56 -7.50 -5.04
CA ARG A 82 8.61 -8.38 -3.88
C ARG A 82 9.23 -7.63 -2.69
N LEU A 83 8.51 -7.58 -1.59
CA LEU A 83 8.96 -6.98 -0.32
C LEU A 83 9.16 -8.00 0.80
N PHE A 84 8.52 -9.16 0.69
CA PHE A 84 8.49 -10.18 1.72
C PHE A 84 8.86 -11.56 1.15
N PRO A 85 9.36 -12.48 2.00
CA PRO A 85 9.53 -13.88 1.62
C PRO A 85 8.21 -14.52 1.15
N ALA A 86 8.30 -15.62 0.41
CA ALA A 86 7.12 -16.38 0.02
C ALA A 86 6.38 -16.90 1.27
N GLN A 87 5.03 -16.90 1.21
CA GLN A 87 4.15 -17.42 2.28
C GLN A 87 4.32 -16.74 3.66
N PHE A 88 4.87 -15.52 3.68
CA PHE A 88 5.12 -14.79 4.92
C PHE A 88 3.91 -14.00 5.43
N LEU A 89 3.21 -13.33 4.52
CA LEU A 89 2.05 -12.49 4.85
C LEU A 89 0.77 -13.32 4.94
N HIS A 90 -0.05 -13.03 5.93
CA HIS A 90 -1.35 -13.68 6.13
C HIS A 90 -2.51 -12.78 5.68
N PHE A 91 -2.32 -11.46 5.78
CA PHE A 91 -3.29 -10.47 5.36
C PHE A 91 -2.57 -9.25 4.78
N VAL A 92 -3.07 -8.76 3.65
CA VAL A 92 -2.54 -7.57 2.98
C VAL A 92 -3.67 -6.56 2.83
N HIS A 93 -3.44 -5.36 3.33
CA HIS A 93 -4.30 -4.21 3.13
C HIS A 93 -3.61 -3.23 2.18
N ALA A 94 -4.38 -2.61 1.29
CA ALA A 94 -3.92 -1.55 0.41
C ALA A 94 -5.10 -0.62 0.13
N SER A 95 -5.01 0.64 0.58
CA SER A 95 -6.08 1.63 0.41
C SER A 95 -5.53 2.87 -0.26
N TYR A 96 -6.19 3.32 -1.33
CA TYR A 96 -5.77 4.50 -2.11
C TYR A 96 -4.29 4.51 -2.55
N SER A 97 -3.68 3.34 -2.74
CA SER A 97 -2.27 3.22 -3.14
C SER A 97 -2.11 2.59 -4.54
N VAL A 98 -2.85 1.52 -4.83
CA VAL A 98 -2.70 0.71 -6.06
C VAL A 98 -3.07 1.46 -7.36
N HIS A 99 -3.71 2.62 -7.27
CA HIS A 99 -3.99 3.45 -8.44
C HIS A 99 -2.78 4.27 -8.93
N TRP A 100 -1.76 4.44 -8.08
CA TRP A 100 -0.52 5.14 -8.44
C TRP A 100 0.35 4.25 -9.31
N LEU A 101 0.55 4.62 -10.58
CA LEU A 101 1.41 3.88 -11.49
C LEU A 101 2.87 3.87 -11.03
N SER A 102 3.61 2.83 -11.40
CA SER A 102 5.03 2.71 -11.04
C SER A 102 5.90 3.74 -11.77
N GLN A 103 5.44 4.19 -12.92
CA GLN A 103 6.11 5.16 -13.80
C GLN A 103 5.09 5.81 -14.73
N GLU A 104 5.53 6.86 -15.42
CA GLU A 104 4.76 7.43 -16.54
C GLU A 104 4.52 6.36 -17.62
N PRO A 105 3.29 6.24 -18.17
CA PRO A 105 3.01 5.28 -19.22
C PRO A 105 3.92 5.46 -20.44
N GLU A 106 4.51 4.35 -20.87
CA GLU A 106 5.19 4.30 -22.16
C GLU A 106 4.19 4.59 -23.29
N GLY A 107 4.64 5.32 -24.32
CA GLY A 107 3.80 5.65 -25.46
C GLY A 107 2.96 6.92 -25.30
N LEU A 108 3.29 7.82 -24.35
CA LEU A 108 2.75 9.19 -24.29
C LEU A 108 3.48 10.16 -25.24
N THR A 109 4.49 9.68 -25.97
CA THR A 109 5.21 10.41 -27.01
C THR A 109 4.92 9.77 -28.37
N SER A 110 4.63 10.61 -29.37
CA SER A 110 4.51 10.18 -30.77
C SER A 110 5.86 9.73 -31.35
N GLU A 111 5.83 9.01 -32.47
CA GLU A 111 7.02 8.61 -33.23
C GLU A 111 7.93 9.79 -33.61
N LYS A 112 7.37 11.00 -33.71
CA LYS A 112 8.10 12.24 -34.02
C LYS A 112 8.63 12.97 -32.78
N GLY A 113 8.61 12.34 -31.61
CA GLY A 113 9.08 12.92 -30.35
C GLY A 113 8.13 13.94 -29.70
N ALA A 114 6.96 14.22 -30.32
CA ALA A 114 6.00 15.16 -29.76
C ALA A 114 5.10 14.50 -28.70
N ALA A 115 4.83 15.20 -27.60
CA ALA A 115 3.89 14.76 -26.58
C ALA A 115 2.47 14.55 -27.17
N LEU A 116 1.86 13.40 -26.89
CA LEU A 116 0.50 13.06 -27.31
C LEU A 116 -0.55 13.78 -26.45
N ASN A 117 -0.32 13.90 -25.15
CA ASN A 117 -1.26 14.51 -24.22
C ASN A 117 -1.04 16.02 -24.06
N LYS A 118 -1.06 16.76 -25.17
CA LYS A 118 -0.75 18.20 -25.16
C LYS A 118 -1.68 18.96 -24.21
N LYS A 119 -1.09 19.80 -23.35
CA LYS A 119 -1.78 20.69 -22.39
C LYS A 119 -2.55 19.97 -21.26
N ASN A 120 -2.42 18.65 -21.11
CA ASN A 120 -2.98 17.92 -19.98
C ASN A 120 -1.87 17.16 -19.24
N ILE A 121 -2.02 17.02 -17.93
CA ILE A 121 -1.10 16.26 -17.07
C ILE A 121 -1.59 14.82 -16.79
N TYR A 122 -2.82 14.50 -17.21
CA TYR A 122 -3.47 13.20 -17.06
C TYR A 122 -4.52 13.01 -18.16
N ILE A 123 -5.23 11.88 -18.16
CA ILE A 123 -6.35 11.63 -19.07
C ILE A 123 -7.42 12.72 -18.89
N ALA A 124 -7.76 13.40 -19.98
CA ALA A 124 -8.77 14.46 -20.02
C ALA A 124 -9.69 14.28 -21.23
N LYS A 125 -10.77 15.07 -21.29
CA LYS A 125 -11.72 15.05 -22.43
C LYS A 125 -11.06 15.36 -23.77
N THR A 126 -9.97 16.12 -23.75
CA THR A 126 -9.19 16.51 -24.95
C THR A 126 -8.06 15.54 -25.26
N SER A 127 -7.82 14.53 -24.42
CA SER A 127 -6.77 13.53 -24.65
C SER A 127 -7.17 12.61 -25.81
N PRO A 128 -6.25 12.31 -26.74
CA PRO A 128 -6.52 11.35 -27.79
C PRO A 128 -6.60 9.92 -27.20
N PRO A 129 -7.30 8.97 -27.86
CA PRO A 129 -7.54 7.62 -27.33
C PRO A 129 -6.26 6.82 -26.97
N GLU A 130 -5.14 7.12 -27.62
CA GLU A 130 -3.84 6.52 -27.37
C GLU A 130 -3.36 6.79 -25.93
N VAL A 131 -3.70 7.96 -25.37
CA VAL A 131 -3.34 8.32 -23.99
C VAL A 131 -4.03 7.39 -23.01
N SER A 132 -5.36 7.24 -23.10
CA SER A 132 -6.08 6.35 -22.17
C SER A 132 -5.66 4.89 -22.31
N LYS A 133 -5.36 4.44 -23.55
CA LYS A 133 -4.80 3.10 -23.82
C LYS A 133 -3.43 2.91 -23.18
N ALA A 134 -2.55 3.91 -23.23
CA ALA A 134 -1.23 3.88 -22.60
C ALA A 134 -1.36 3.77 -21.06
N TYR A 135 -2.17 4.62 -20.43
CA TYR A 135 -2.44 4.55 -18.99
C TYR A 135 -3.02 3.20 -18.57
N TYR A 136 -4.02 2.68 -19.30
CA TYR A 136 -4.59 1.37 -19.02
C TYR A 136 -3.56 0.24 -19.15
N SER A 137 -2.69 0.30 -20.17
CA SER A 137 -1.65 -0.70 -20.38
C SER A 137 -0.62 -0.69 -19.25
N GLN A 138 -0.22 0.49 -18.78
CA GLN A 138 0.67 0.63 -17.62
C GLN A 138 0.00 0.10 -16.35
N PHE A 139 -1.25 0.52 -16.05
CA PHE A 139 -2.01 0.03 -14.91
C PHE A 139 -2.13 -1.50 -14.91
N LYS A 140 -2.44 -2.10 -16.07
CA LYS A 140 -2.56 -3.55 -16.20
C LYS A 140 -1.24 -4.25 -15.86
N ARG A 141 -0.11 -3.74 -16.33
CA ARG A 141 1.22 -4.29 -15.99
C ARG A 141 1.48 -4.17 -14.49
N ASP A 142 1.32 -2.97 -13.96
CA ASP A 142 1.61 -2.64 -12.56
C ASP A 142 0.74 -3.46 -11.61
N PHE A 143 -0.57 -3.49 -11.84
CA PHE A 143 -1.50 -4.27 -11.03
C PHE A 143 -1.22 -5.77 -11.12
N THR A 144 -0.84 -6.28 -12.30
CA THR A 144 -0.41 -7.69 -12.44
C THR A 144 0.86 -7.97 -11.63
N LEU A 145 1.84 -7.06 -11.63
CA LEU A 145 3.06 -7.19 -10.84
C LEU A 145 2.78 -7.15 -9.34
N PHE A 146 1.88 -6.26 -8.90
CA PHE A 146 1.39 -6.21 -7.53
C PHE A 146 0.79 -7.56 -7.12
N LEU A 147 -0.16 -8.09 -7.89
CA LEU A 147 -0.82 -9.37 -7.59
C LEU A 147 0.15 -10.56 -7.59
N ARG A 148 1.12 -10.60 -8.51
CA ARG A 148 2.12 -11.68 -8.55
C ARG A 148 3.13 -11.64 -7.42
N SER A 149 3.33 -10.47 -6.83
CA SER A 149 4.28 -10.27 -5.74
C SER A 149 3.66 -10.51 -4.36
N ARG A 150 2.37 -10.85 -4.29
CA ARG A 150 1.59 -11.11 -3.07
C ARG A 150 1.04 -12.52 -3.10
#